data_AF-A0A654AJG8-F1
#
_entry.id   AF-A0A654AJG8-F1
#
_cell.length_a   1.000
_cell.length_b   1.000
_cell.length_c   1.000
_cell.angle_alpha   90.00
_cell.angle_beta   90.00
_cell.angle_gamma   90.00
#
_symmetry.space_group_name_H-M   'P 1'
#
loop_
_entity.id
_entity.type
_entity.pdbx_description
1 polymer ?
#
loop_
_entity_poly.entity_id
_entity_poly.type
_entity_poly.pdbx_seq_one_letter_code
_entity_poly.pdbx_strand_id
1 'polypeptide(L)'
;MAIWDPADELNHPMDFLLVQNGFINLFHQQAILDETMSWLRNHRYKVVQVDAAAWQSRGDLHQDLARALNFPDYYGSNLAALNDCLSDVAVQTYGWTATDTGLVLVIDGYETFESKDASAAHHLLDIFARQATYAALFGHRMMCLVRTGDPELEIPRVGGLPVAWNHREFLKLR
;
A
#
# COMPACT_ATOMS: atom_id res chain seq x y z
N MET A 1 32.02 18.30 7.28
CA MET A 1 31.37 18.13 5.95
C MET A 1 30.18 17.23 6.20
N ALA A 2 28.96 17.63 5.82
CA ALA A 2 27.82 16.73 5.93
C ALA A 2 28.09 15.51 5.02
N ILE A 3 27.82 14.30 5.54
CA ILE A 3 28.06 13.04 4.83
C ILE A 3 27.00 12.83 3.73
N TRP A 4 25.87 13.53 3.83
CA TRP A 4 24.73 13.44 2.91
C TRP A 4 24.41 14.81 2.32
N ASP A 5 24.14 14.83 1.02
CA ASP A 5 23.62 15.99 0.29
C ASP A 5 22.08 15.93 0.30
N PRO A 6 21.38 16.92 0.88
CA PRO A 6 19.92 17.01 0.80
C PRO A 6 19.37 17.03 -0.64
N ALA A 7 20.17 17.47 -1.61
CA ALA A 7 19.78 17.47 -3.02
C ALA A 7 19.69 16.04 -3.61
N ASP A 8 20.32 15.05 -2.98
CA ASP A 8 20.29 13.65 -3.41
C ASP A 8 19.13 12.85 -2.83
N GLU A 9 18.39 13.40 -1.85
CA GLU A 9 17.28 12.69 -1.21
C GLU A 9 16.24 12.21 -2.22
N LEU A 10 15.96 13.01 -3.26
CA LEU A 10 15.01 12.67 -4.33
C LEU A 10 15.64 12.04 -5.58
N ASN A 11 16.96 11.81 -5.59
CA ASN A 11 17.68 11.21 -6.72
C ASN A 11 17.69 9.67 -6.66
N HIS A 12 17.03 9.07 -5.67
CA HIS A 12 16.88 7.63 -5.56
C HIS A 12 15.78 7.08 -6.49
N PRO A 13 15.83 5.78 -6.85
CA PRO A 13 14.76 5.11 -7.58
C PRO A 13 13.40 5.26 -6.88
N MET A 14 12.31 5.28 -7.67
CA MET A 14 10.97 5.57 -7.16
C MET A 14 10.51 4.58 -6.07
N ASP A 15 10.81 3.30 -6.23
CA ASP A 15 10.51 2.26 -5.23
C ASP A 15 11.21 2.50 -3.90
N PHE A 16 12.46 2.99 -3.92
CA PHE A 16 13.17 3.41 -2.70
C PHE A 16 12.44 4.57 -2.01
N LEU A 17 12.06 5.60 -2.77
CA LEU A 17 11.37 6.77 -2.21
C LEU A 17 10.01 6.41 -1.62
N LEU A 18 9.31 5.43 -2.22
CA LEU A 18 8.05 4.92 -1.67
C LEU A 18 8.23 4.20 -0.34
N VAL A 19 9.35 3.51 -0.09
CA VAL A 19 9.51 2.76 1.17
C VAL A 19 10.34 3.46 2.23
N GLN A 20 10.95 4.60 1.91
CA GLN A 20 11.86 5.34 2.79
C GLN A 20 11.25 5.66 4.17
N ASN A 21 9.96 5.99 4.21
CA ASN A 21 9.24 6.41 5.43
C ASN A 21 8.21 5.38 5.92
N GLY A 22 8.30 4.14 5.43
CA GLY A 22 7.35 3.06 5.73
C GLY A 22 6.73 2.48 4.45
N PHE A 23 5.92 1.44 4.62
CA PHE A 23 5.38 0.67 3.48
C PHE A 23 4.04 1.19 2.96
N ILE A 24 3.49 2.26 3.55
CA ILE A 24 2.21 2.87 3.18
C ILE A 24 2.45 4.31 2.73
N ASN A 25 1.93 4.69 1.56
CA ASN A 25 2.06 6.04 1.00
C ASN A 25 0.70 6.59 0.65
N LEU A 26 0.45 7.86 0.99
CA LEU A 26 -0.76 8.57 0.59
C LEU A 26 -0.59 9.29 -0.74
N PHE A 27 -1.63 9.23 -1.55
CA PHE A 27 -1.76 9.94 -2.82
C PHE A 27 -3.08 10.71 -2.81
N HIS A 28 -3.06 11.90 -3.40
CA HIS A 28 -4.25 12.69 -3.66
C HIS A 28 -4.49 12.77 -5.17
N GLN A 29 -3.47 13.18 -5.92
CA GLN A 29 -3.58 13.37 -7.36
C GLN A 29 -3.58 12.04 -8.11
N GLN A 30 -4.68 11.76 -8.84
CA GLN A 30 -4.79 10.57 -9.70
C GLN A 30 -3.63 10.45 -10.70
N ALA A 31 -3.21 11.58 -11.31
CA ALA A 31 -2.11 11.58 -12.27
C ALA A 31 -0.79 11.08 -11.67
N ILE A 32 -0.48 11.48 -10.42
CA ILE A 32 0.74 11.04 -9.73
C ILE A 32 0.66 9.55 -9.40
N LEU A 33 -0.52 9.07 -8.95
CA LEU A 33 -0.73 7.64 -8.73
C LEU A 33 -0.56 6.85 -10.04
N ASP A 34 -1.16 7.30 -11.14
CA ASP A 34 -1.13 6.61 -12.44
C ASP A 34 0.30 6.50 -13.00
N GLU A 35 1.07 7.59 -12.92
CA GLU A 35 2.48 7.59 -13.30
C GLU A 35 3.30 6.65 -12.41
N THR A 36 3.04 6.64 -11.10
CA THR A 36 3.70 5.75 -10.14
C THR A 36 3.39 4.29 -10.44
N MET A 37 2.12 3.94 -10.66
CA MET A 37 1.71 2.59 -11.06
C MET A 37 2.33 2.17 -12.39
N SER A 38 2.41 3.08 -13.36
CA SER A 38 3.02 2.81 -14.67
C SER A 38 4.51 2.53 -14.54
N TRP A 39 5.23 3.33 -13.74
CA TRP A 39 6.63 3.08 -13.43
C TRP A 39 6.81 1.72 -12.75
N LEU A 40 6.02 1.40 -11.72
CA LEU A 40 6.09 0.14 -10.99
C LEU A 40 5.86 -1.08 -11.91
N ARG A 41 4.85 -1.02 -12.80
CA ARG A 41 4.60 -2.09 -13.79
C ARG A 41 5.77 -2.25 -14.76
N ASN A 42 6.33 -1.14 -15.25
CA ASN A 42 7.51 -1.17 -16.13
C ASN A 42 8.76 -1.76 -15.44
N HIS A 43 8.81 -1.69 -14.10
CA HIS A 43 9.85 -2.28 -13.27
C HIS A 43 9.43 -3.64 -12.69
N ARG A 44 8.48 -4.33 -13.34
CA ARG A 44 8.02 -5.70 -13.02
C ARG A 44 7.43 -5.88 -11.63
N TYR A 45 6.90 -4.83 -11.02
CA TYR A 45 6.06 -5.00 -9.83
C TYR A 45 4.69 -5.55 -10.23
N LYS A 46 4.18 -6.48 -9.43
CA LYS A 46 2.79 -6.91 -9.47
C LYS A 46 1.93 -5.82 -8.81
N VAL A 47 1.30 -4.98 -9.62
CA VAL A 47 0.39 -3.94 -9.14
C VAL A 47 -1.04 -4.48 -9.13
N VAL A 48 -1.63 -4.56 -7.94
CA VAL A 48 -3.00 -4.99 -7.68
C VAL A 48 -3.80 -3.80 -7.16
N GLN A 49 -4.98 -3.55 -7.71
CA GLN A 49 -5.82 -2.42 -7.35
C GLN A 49 -7.18 -2.89 -6.83
N VAL A 50 -7.64 -2.23 -5.77
CA VAL A 50 -8.97 -2.38 -5.17
C VAL A 50 -9.65 -1.01 -5.06
N ASP A 51 -10.98 -1.01 -5.10
CA ASP A 51 -11.80 0.21 -5.07
C ASP A 51 -12.53 0.30 -3.73
N ALA A 52 -11.95 1.04 -2.79
CA ALA A 52 -12.54 1.22 -1.48
C ALA A 52 -13.79 2.10 -1.48
N ALA A 53 -14.03 2.88 -2.55
CA ALA A 53 -15.28 3.63 -2.68
C ALA A 53 -16.49 2.69 -2.87
N ALA A 54 -16.27 1.49 -3.40
CA ALA A 54 -17.31 0.48 -3.54
C ALA A 54 -17.62 -0.25 -2.21
N TRP A 55 -16.75 -0.19 -1.20
CA TRP A 55 -16.92 -0.94 0.04
C TRP A 55 -17.99 -0.32 0.95
N GLN A 56 -19.13 -1.00 1.11
CA GLN A 56 -20.21 -0.57 1.99
C GLN A 56 -20.16 -1.25 3.36
N SER A 57 -19.36 -2.31 3.49
CA SER A 57 -19.21 -3.14 4.66
C SER A 57 -17.81 -3.76 4.76
N ARG A 58 -17.45 -4.29 5.93
CA ARG A 58 -16.24 -5.11 6.09
C ARG A 58 -16.23 -6.33 5.17
N GLY A 59 -17.41 -6.86 4.83
CA GLY A 59 -17.56 -7.99 3.90
C GLY A 59 -17.04 -7.63 2.51
N ASP A 60 -17.38 -6.44 2.01
CA ASP A 60 -16.93 -5.96 0.70
C ASP A 60 -15.41 -5.80 0.66
N LEU A 61 -14.81 -5.21 1.71
CA LEU A 61 -13.36 -5.13 1.89
C LEU A 61 -12.71 -6.51 1.80
N HIS A 62 -13.23 -7.48 2.56
CA HIS A 62 -12.66 -8.81 2.62
C HIS A 62 -12.79 -9.54 1.29
N GLN A 63 -13.96 -9.45 0.63
CA GLN A 63 -14.19 -10.07 -0.67
C GLN A 63 -13.29 -9.47 -1.75
N ASP A 64 -13.14 -8.15 -1.78
CA ASP A 64 -12.36 -7.47 -2.81
C ASP A 64 -10.86 -7.77 -2.66
N LEU A 65 -10.33 -7.70 -1.43
CA LEU A 65 -8.94 -8.07 -1.14
C LEU A 65 -8.67 -9.54 -1.45
N ALA A 66 -9.57 -10.45 -1.05
CA ALA A 66 -9.40 -11.88 -1.31
C ALA A 66 -9.32 -12.18 -2.81
N ARG A 67 -10.22 -11.57 -3.60
CA ARG A 67 -10.20 -11.68 -5.06
C ARG A 67 -8.93 -11.08 -5.66
N ALA A 68 -8.56 -9.87 -5.23
CA ALA A 68 -7.47 -9.10 -5.82
C ALA A 68 -6.09 -9.71 -5.52
N LEU A 69 -5.91 -10.26 -4.31
CA LEU A 69 -4.67 -10.88 -3.85
C LEU A 69 -4.66 -12.42 -3.96
N ASN A 70 -5.70 -12.98 -4.58
CA ASN A 70 -5.79 -14.42 -4.85
C ASN A 70 -5.73 -15.28 -3.57
N PHE A 71 -6.44 -14.85 -2.52
CA PHE A 71 -6.56 -15.58 -1.27
C PHE A 71 -7.25 -16.93 -1.48
N PRO A 72 -6.96 -17.94 -0.64
CA PRO A 72 -7.56 -19.26 -0.74
C PRO A 72 -9.04 -19.28 -0.34
N ASP A 73 -9.79 -20.28 -0.84
CA ASP A 73 -11.24 -20.44 -0.60
C ASP A 73 -11.61 -20.56 0.89
N TYR A 74 -10.67 -20.97 1.75
CA TYR A 74 -10.87 -21.07 3.19
C TYR A 74 -10.68 -19.72 3.93
N TYR A 75 -10.55 -18.61 3.21
CA TYR A 75 -10.39 -17.29 3.80
C TYR A 75 -11.56 -16.89 4.71
N GLY A 76 -11.28 -16.73 6.01
CA GLY A 76 -12.29 -16.49 7.05
C GLY A 76 -12.96 -15.12 7.07
N SER A 77 -12.64 -14.22 6.12
CA SER A 77 -13.28 -12.90 5.95
C SER A 77 -13.37 -12.05 7.24
N ASN A 78 -12.27 -12.02 7.99
CA ASN A 78 -12.10 -11.19 9.18
C ASN A 78 -10.64 -10.72 9.30
N LEU A 79 -10.35 -9.79 10.20
CA LEU A 79 -9.01 -9.18 10.34
C LEU A 79 -7.91 -10.18 10.73
N ALA A 80 -8.22 -11.22 11.52
CA ALA A 80 -7.24 -12.26 11.85
C ALA A 80 -6.92 -13.11 10.61
N ALA A 81 -7.95 -13.53 9.87
CA ALA A 81 -7.76 -14.25 8.61
C ALA A 81 -7.02 -13.40 7.56
N LEU A 82 -7.28 -12.09 7.49
CA LEU A 82 -6.57 -11.14 6.61
C LEU A 82 -5.08 -11.12 6.95
N ASN A 83 -4.77 -11.04 8.24
CA ASN A 83 -3.42 -11.04 8.75
C ASN A 83 -2.66 -12.33 8.44
N ASP A 84 -3.32 -13.48 8.57
CA ASP A 84 -2.73 -14.77 8.24
C ASP A 84 -2.49 -14.88 6.72
N CYS A 85 -3.48 -14.54 5.89
CA CYS A 85 -3.34 -14.63 4.44
C CYS A 85 -2.29 -13.65 3.89
N LEU A 86 -2.21 -12.43 4.42
CA LEU A 86 -1.15 -11.51 4.01
C LEU A 86 0.25 -12.01 4.41
N SER A 87 0.38 -12.81 5.48
CA SER A 87 1.67 -13.39 5.86
C SER A 87 2.13 -14.45 4.86
N ASP A 88 1.21 -15.22 4.29
CA ASP A 88 1.47 -16.12 3.16
C ASP A 88 1.84 -15.35 1.88
N VAL A 89 1.13 -14.24 1.59
CA VAL A 89 1.51 -13.33 0.50
C VAL A 89 2.92 -12.77 0.71
N ALA A 90 3.29 -12.42 1.94
CA ALA A 90 4.60 -11.88 2.27
C ALA A 90 5.75 -12.85 1.95
N VAL A 91 5.50 -14.16 2.01
CA VAL A 91 6.48 -15.20 1.65
C VAL A 91 6.23 -15.78 0.25
N GLN A 92 5.43 -15.12 -0.59
CA GLN A 92 5.13 -15.51 -1.97
C GLN A 92 4.43 -16.88 -2.13
N THR A 93 3.63 -17.31 -1.15
CA THR A 93 2.79 -18.52 -1.31
C THR A 93 1.74 -18.33 -2.40
N TYR A 94 1.18 -17.11 -2.52
CA TYR A 94 0.25 -16.69 -3.58
C TYR A 94 0.22 -15.15 -3.72
N GLY A 95 -0.62 -14.66 -4.64
CA GLY A 95 -0.81 -13.23 -4.94
C GLY A 95 0.20 -12.64 -5.93
N TRP A 96 1.44 -13.12 -5.91
CA TRP A 96 2.55 -12.71 -6.79
C TRP A 96 3.63 -13.80 -6.84
N THR A 97 4.64 -13.62 -7.69
CA THR A 97 5.63 -14.68 -8.00
C THR A 97 7.08 -14.18 -7.89
N ALA A 98 8.02 -15.12 -7.83
CA ALA A 98 9.46 -14.82 -7.85
C ALA A 98 9.96 -14.12 -9.13
N THR A 99 9.12 -14.04 -10.19
CA THR A 99 9.46 -13.30 -11.42
C THR A 99 9.06 -11.83 -11.38
N ASP A 100 8.26 -11.45 -10.37
CA ASP A 100 7.90 -10.08 -10.05
C ASP A 100 8.96 -9.47 -9.12
N THR A 101 9.20 -8.17 -9.25
CA THR A 101 10.14 -7.44 -8.37
C THR A 101 9.57 -7.21 -6.97
N GLY A 102 8.24 -7.20 -6.85
CA GLY A 102 7.53 -6.90 -5.61
C GLY A 102 6.01 -6.88 -5.84
N LEU A 103 5.26 -6.84 -4.75
CA LEU A 103 3.81 -6.64 -4.75
C LEU A 103 3.48 -5.20 -4.35
N VAL A 104 2.54 -4.59 -5.07
CA VAL A 104 1.99 -3.27 -4.76
C VAL A 104 0.48 -3.42 -4.64
N LEU A 105 -0.07 -3.11 -3.47
CA LEU A 105 -1.51 -2.96 -3.29
C LEU A 105 -1.88 -1.49 -3.47
N VAL A 106 -2.82 -1.19 -4.34
CA VAL A 106 -3.37 0.15 -4.54
C VAL A 106 -4.79 0.16 -4.02
N ILE A 107 -5.08 1.04 -3.06
CA ILE A 107 -6.42 1.23 -2.50
C ILE A 107 -6.87 2.63 -2.93
N ASP A 108 -7.84 2.71 -3.85
CA ASP A 108 -8.38 3.99 -4.33
C ASP A 108 -9.70 4.32 -3.62
N GLY A 109 -10.02 5.60 -3.45
CA GLY A 109 -11.23 6.06 -2.76
C GLY A 109 -11.31 5.69 -1.28
N TYR A 110 -10.16 5.64 -0.60
CA TYR A 110 -10.03 5.14 0.77
C TYR A 110 -10.94 5.85 1.79
N GLU A 111 -11.11 7.17 1.66
CA GLU A 111 -11.93 8.02 2.54
C GLU A 111 -13.38 7.55 2.63
N THR A 112 -13.91 6.94 1.56
CA THR A 112 -15.29 6.48 1.53
C THR A 112 -15.50 5.31 2.49
N PHE A 113 -14.55 4.36 2.56
CA PHE A 113 -14.64 3.26 3.51
C PHE A 113 -14.20 3.69 4.92
N GLU A 114 -13.17 4.52 5.02
CA GLU A 114 -12.68 5.07 6.30
C GLU A 114 -13.81 5.78 7.05
N SER A 115 -14.59 6.63 6.39
CA SER A 115 -15.72 7.35 7.00
C SER A 115 -16.82 6.43 7.55
N LYS A 116 -16.90 5.17 7.07
CA LYS A 116 -17.88 4.17 7.53
C LYS A 116 -17.33 3.35 8.69
N ASP A 117 -16.06 2.97 8.61
CA ASP A 117 -15.40 2.13 9.61
C ASP A 117 -13.90 2.42 9.69
N ALA A 118 -13.57 3.57 10.29
CA ALA A 118 -12.21 4.05 10.50
C ALA A 118 -11.32 3.00 11.18
N SER A 119 -11.90 2.23 12.10
CA SER A 119 -11.19 1.16 12.80
C SER A 119 -10.78 0.06 11.82
N ALA A 120 -11.71 -0.53 11.05
CA ALA A 120 -11.37 -1.57 10.08
C ALA A 120 -10.43 -1.07 8.98
N ALA A 121 -10.65 0.15 8.50
CA ALA A 121 -9.81 0.79 7.49
C ALA A 121 -8.36 0.97 7.97
N HIS A 122 -8.16 1.41 9.23
CA HIS A 122 -6.84 1.53 9.84
C HIS A 122 -6.18 0.16 10.05
N HIS A 123 -6.92 -0.83 10.58
CA HIS A 123 -6.40 -2.18 10.80
C HIS A 123 -5.93 -2.86 9.50
N LEU A 124 -6.61 -2.60 8.36
CA LEU A 124 -6.14 -3.08 7.05
C LEU A 124 -4.72 -2.56 6.76
N LEU A 125 -4.48 -1.26 6.92
CA LEU A 125 -3.16 -0.67 6.67
C LEU A 125 -2.12 -1.19 7.67
N ASP A 126 -2.50 -1.34 8.95
CA ASP A 126 -1.61 -1.84 10.00
C ASP A 126 -1.17 -3.28 9.77
N ILE A 127 -2.12 -4.15 9.43
CA ILE A 127 -1.84 -5.55 9.05
C ILE A 127 -0.95 -5.60 7.81
N PHE A 128 -1.22 -4.78 6.79
CA PHE A 128 -0.41 -4.74 5.58
C PHE A 128 1.02 -4.29 5.89
N ALA A 129 1.20 -3.20 6.65
CA ALA A 129 2.52 -2.69 7.02
C ALA A 129 3.32 -3.70 7.86
N ARG A 130 2.63 -4.42 8.76
CA ARG A 130 3.22 -5.54 9.52
C ARG A 130 3.77 -6.61 8.59
N GLN A 131 2.97 -7.04 7.60
CA GLN A 131 3.41 -8.06 6.64
C GLN A 131 4.49 -7.56 5.69
N ALA A 132 4.44 -6.30 5.26
CA ALA A 132 5.47 -5.73 4.41
C ALA A 132 6.82 -5.68 5.14
N THR A 133 6.81 -5.38 6.44
CA THR A 133 7.98 -5.46 7.30
C THR A 133 8.49 -6.91 7.42
N TYR A 134 7.58 -7.88 7.58
CA TYR A 134 7.93 -9.30 7.60
C TYR A 134 8.52 -9.78 6.26
N ALA A 135 7.93 -9.39 5.13
CA ALA A 135 8.40 -9.70 3.78
C ALA A 135 9.83 -9.21 3.55
N ALA A 136 10.16 -8.01 4.06
CA ALA A 136 11.48 -7.42 3.93
C ALA A 136 12.60 -8.29 4.56
N LEU A 137 12.30 -9.13 5.56
CA LEU A 137 13.25 -10.07 6.14
C LEU A 137 13.77 -11.10 5.11
N PHE A 138 12.99 -11.37 4.07
CA PHE A 138 13.32 -12.30 2.99
C PHE A 138 13.74 -11.58 1.70
N GLY A 139 13.92 -10.26 1.74
CA GLY A 139 14.20 -9.43 0.57
C GLY A 139 12.99 -9.23 -0.35
N HIS A 140 11.80 -9.66 0.08
CA HIS A 140 10.54 -9.43 -0.63
C HIS A 140 10.07 -7.98 -0.43
N ARG A 141 9.53 -7.39 -1.49
CA ARG A 141 9.06 -6.00 -1.48
C ARG A 141 7.55 -5.96 -1.55
N MET A 142 6.92 -5.46 -0.49
CA MET A 142 5.49 -5.16 -0.45
C MET A 142 5.30 -3.69 -0.11
N MET A 143 4.40 -2.99 -0.80
CA MET A 143 4.04 -1.62 -0.48
C MET A 143 2.56 -1.37 -0.79
N CYS A 144 1.95 -0.44 -0.06
CA CYS A 144 0.57 -0.01 -0.25
C CYS A 144 0.52 1.46 -0.67
N LEU A 145 -0.16 1.74 -1.78
CA LEU A 145 -0.45 3.08 -2.24
C LEU A 145 -1.92 3.36 -1.93
N VAL A 146 -2.18 4.32 -1.05
CA VAL A 146 -3.53 4.69 -0.62
C VAL A 146 -3.88 6.00 -1.28
N ARG A 147 -4.88 6.00 -2.16
CA ARG A 147 -5.41 7.21 -2.75
C ARG A 147 -6.70 7.65 -2.09
N THR A 148 -6.76 8.94 -1.80
CA THR A 148 -7.90 9.60 -1.18
C THR A 148 -8.27 10.89 -1.91
N GLY A 149 -9.56 11.13 -2.09
CA GLY A 149 -10.10 12.41 -2.52
C GLY A 149 -10.07 13.49 -1.43
N ASP A 150 -9.86 13.11 -0.16
CA ASP A 150 -9.74 14.01 0.98
C ASP A 150 -8.26 14.40 1.23
N PRO A 151 -7.85 15.65 0.94
CA PRO A 151 -6.48 16.13 1.17
C PRO A 151 -6.16 16.39 2.65
N GLU A 152 -7.17 16.40 3.53
CA GLU A 152 -7.03 16.61 4.97
C GLU A 152 -7.06 15.28 5.75
N LEU A 153 -7.16 14.13 5.05
CA LEU A 153 -7.20 12.82 5.69
C LEU A 153 -5.94 12.58 6.55
N GLU A 154 -6.16 12.44 7.86
CA GLU A 154 -5.12 12.05 8.81
C GLU A 154 -5.26 10.58 9.19
N ILE A 155 -4.31 9.76 8.75
CA ILE A 155 -4.26 8.35 9.13
C ILE A 155 -3.44 8.21 10.42
N PRO A 156 -3.98 7.59 11.49
CA PRO A 156 -3.21 7.26 12.68
C PRO A 156 -1.96 6.45 12.32
N ARG A 157 -0.94 6.44 13.19
CA ARG A 157 0.30 5.69 12.93
C ARG A 157 0.01 4.24 12.53
N VAL A 158 0.71 3.77 11.52
CA VAL A 158 0.59 2.43 10.95
C VAL A 158 1.93 1.72 11.12
N GLY A 159 1.94 0.55 11.76
CA GLY A 159 3.18 -0.15 12.12
C GLY A 159 4.11 0.68 13.02
N GLY A 160 3.56 1.65 13.77
CA GLY A 160 4.31 2.60 14.59
C GLY A 160 4.87 3.83 13.85
N LEU A 161 4.80 3.86 12.52
CA LEU A 161 5.29 4.96 11.68
C LEU A 161 4.14 5.91 11.27
N PRO A 162 4.42 7.21 11.08
CA PRO A 162 3.46 8.09 10.43
C PRO A 162 3.25 7.67 8.97
N VAL A 163 2.04 7.84 8.45
CA VAL A 163 1.77 7.63 7.02
C VAL A 163 2.04 8.94 6.27
N ALA A 164 3.03 8.94 5.39
CA ALA A 164 3.43 10.13 4.64
C ALA A 164 2.69 10.24 3.31
N TRP A 165 2.38 11.47 2.92
CA TRP A 165 2.01 11.81 1.55
C TRP A 165 3.21 11.60 0.62
N ASN A 166 2.95 11.14 -0.60
CA ASN A 166 3.95 11.07 -1.63
C ASN A 166 4.54 12.47 -1.85
N HIS A 167 5.87 12.59 -1.79
CA HIS A 167 6.55 13.89 -1.86
C HIS A 167 6.19 14.69 -3.14
N ARG A 168 5.85 13.99 -4.24
CA ARG A 168 5.47 14.61 -5.51
C ARG A 168 4.15 15.37 -5.43
N GLU A 169 3.30 15.09 -4.44
CA GLU A 169 2.06 15.83 -4.18
C GLU A 169 2.33 17.30 -3.81
N PHE A 170 3.52 17.61 -3.29
CA PHE A 170 3.91 18.96 -2.89
C PHE A 170 4.85 19.65 -3.87
N LEU A 171 5.34 18.92 -4.88
CA LEU A 171 6.10 19.51 -5.98
C LEU A 171 5.11 20.27 -6.87
N LYS A 172 4.94 21.57 -6.62
CA LYS A 172 4.13 22.44 -7.48
C LYS A 172 4.51 22.18 -8.94
N LEU A 173 3.50 21.97 -9.79
CA LEU A 173 3.59 22.13 -11.24
C LEU A 173 4.30 23.46 -11.49
N ARG A 174 5.57 23.38 -11.88
CA ARG A 174 6.35 24.53 -12.30
C ARG A 174 6.10 24.80 -13.76
#